data_AF-A0A644Z3X0-F1
#
_entry.id   AF-A0A644Z3X0-F1
#
_cell.length_a   1.000
_cell.length_b   1.000
_cell.length_c   1.000
_cell.angle_alpha   90.00
_cell.angle_beta   90.00
_cell.angle_gamma   90.00
#
_symmetry.space_group_name_H-M   'P 1'
#
loop_
_entity.id
_entity.type
_entity.pdbx_description
1 polymer ?
#
loop_
_entity_poly.entity_id
_entity_poly.type
_entity_poly.pdbx_seq_one_letter_code
_entity_poly.pdbx_strand_id
1 'polypeptide(L)'
;MKWKYIAYLTVVFLLASACEKESGRIDNFLVEFATVVKPAGQITFQLDNNKTLIPNELKDYPGKDGQRVVLNYTPLRGDTVKINSVSDIFTGTLQESSAVTNLIKDPVKIQSVWVGGNYLNLILEIEYYDKAHVIGLFRDTQSPTIDLHFSHSRNNDPPGYTKKLYASFSLAAIKSPNGSPTPFRLHINTQSSERVFELEVK
;
A
#
# COMPACT_ATOMS: atom_id res chain seq x y z
N MET A 1 -54.18 49.48 -11.95
CA MET A 1 -52.77 49.19 -11.60
C MET A 1 -52.68 48.31 -10.35
N LYS A 2 -53.06 47.03 -10.42
CA LYS A 2 -52.95 46.08 -9.29
C LYS A 2 -52.79 44.65 -9.82
N TRP A 3 -51.72 44.39 -10.57
CA TRP A 3 -51.40 43.03 -11.04
C TRP A 3 -49.90 42.85 -11.35
N LYS A 4 -49.00 43.46 -10.57
CA LYS A 4 -47.55 43.28 -10.74
C LYS A 4 -46.83 42.77 -9.48
N TYR A 5 -47.54 42.59 -8.37
CA TYR A 5 -46.93 42.16 -7.11
C TYR A 5 -47.12 40.67 -6.78
N ILE A 6 -47.96 39.95 -7.54
CA ILE A 6 -48.23 38.51 -7.29
C ILE A 6 -47.10 37.62 -7.86
N ALA A 7 -46.36 38.09 -8.87
CA ALA A 7 -45.27 37.32 -9.47
C ALA A 7 -43.97 37.32 -8.63
N TYR A 8 -43.84 38.22 -7.65
CA TYR A 8 -42.64 38.30 -6.82
C TYR A 8 -42.71 37.41 -5.57
N LEU A 9 -43.91 36.95 -5.19
CA LEU A 9 -44.10 36.11 -4.00
C LEU A 9 -43.90 34.62 -4.30
N THR A 10 -44.03 34.19 -5.57
CA THR A 10 -43.84 32.79 -5.98
C THR A 10 -42.38 32.41 -6.24
N VAL A 11 -41.50 33.38 -6.53
CA VAL A 11 -40.06 33.12 -6.76
C VAL A 11 -39.28 32.92 -5.45
N VAL A 12 -39.80 33.42 -4.32
CA VAL A 12 -39.13 33.29 -3.01
C VAL A 12 -39.32 31.91 -2.38
N PHE A 13 -40.32 31.14 -2.80
CA PHE A 13 -40.62 29.83 -2.21
C PHE A 13 -39.81 28.65 -2.79
N LEU A 14 -39.03 28.86 -3.85
CA LEU A 14 -38.21 27.82 -4.50
C LEU A 14 -36.75 27.78 -4.02
N LEU A 15 -36.35 28.67 -3.11
CA LEU A 15 -34.98 28.70 -2.57
C LEU A 15 -34.78 27.85 -1.29
N ALA A 16 -35.85 27.23 -0.77
CA ALA A 16 -35.78 26.47 0.48
C ALA A 16 -35.61 24.95 0.29
N SER A 17 -35.46 24.46 -0.94
CA SER A 17 -35.08 23.06 -1.21
C SER A 17 -33.55 22.89 -1.20
N ALA A 18 -32.88 23.41 -0.17
CA ALA A 18 -31.53 22.99 0.13
C ALA A 18 -31.63 21.56 0.68
N CYS A 19 -31.23 20.58 -0.12
CA CYS A 19 -31.08 19.21 0.34
C CYS A 19 -30.00 19.23 1.44
N GLU A 20 -30.43 19.22 2.71
CA GLU A 20 -29.55 18.99 3.86
C GLU A 20 -28.98 17.59 3.68
N LYS A 21 -27.78 17.53 3.09
CA LYS A 21 -27.02 16.30 3.01
C LYS A 21 -26.64 15.99 4.45
N GLU A 22 -27.32 15.02 5.06
CA GLU A 22 -26.98 14.56 6.41
C GLU A 22 -25.47 14.39 6.49
N SER A 23 -24.85 15.07 7.45
CA SER A 23 -23.42 14.94 7.71
C SER A 23 -23.17 13.57 8.36
N GLY A 24 -23.32 12.51 7.58
CA GLY A 24 -22.94 11.17 7.97
C GLY A 24 -21.47 11.19 8.31
N ARG A 25 -21.14 11.10 9.60
CA ARG A 25 -19.77 10.96 10.07
C ARG A 25 -19.23 9.71 9.40
N ILE A 26 -18.25 9.89 8.50
CA ILE A 26 -17.49 8.75 7.99
C ILE A 26 -16.91 8.05 9.22
N ASP A 27 -17.18 6.75 9.38
CA ASP A 27 -16.62 5.97 10.47
C ASP A 27 -15.10 6.17 10.50
N ASN A 28 -14.51 6.26 11.70
CA ASN A 28 -13.06 6.35 11.84
C ASN A 28 -12.46 5.00 11.39
N PHE A 29 -12.08 4.89 10.12
CA PHE A 29 -11.39 3.74 9.56
C PHE A 29 -9.89 4.03 9.42
N LEU A 30 -9.11 2.96 9.48
CA LEU A 30 -7.66 2.97 9.28
C LEU A 30 -7.31 2.10 8.08
N VAL A 31 -6.26 2.47 7.36
CA VAL A 31 -5.72 1.71 6.23
C VAL A 31 -4.24 1.47 6.47
N GLU A 32 -3.87 0.23 6.73
CA GLU A 32 -2.51 -0.14 7.13
C GLU A 32 -2.05 -1.42 6.43
N PHE A 33 -0.73 -1.61 6.34
CA PHE A 33 -0.18 -2.90 5.95
C PHE A 33 -0.21 -3.84 7.15
N ALA A 34 -0.60 -5.10 6.91
CA ALA A 34 -0.63 -6.14 7.93
C ALA A 34 -0.15 -7.47 7.35
N THR A 35 0.15 -8.42 8.23
CA THR A 35 0.45 -9.80 7.90
C THR A 35 -0.72 -10.68 8.36
N VAL A 36 -1.22 -11.54 7.48
CA VAL A 36 -2.21 -12.56 7.83
C VAL A 36 -1.56 -13.60 8.74
N VAL A 37 -2.16 -13.84 9.90
CA VAL A 37 -1.72 -14.87 10.85
C VAL A 37 -2.91 -15.79 11.14
N LYS A 38 -2.72 -17.11 11.06
CA LYS A 38 -3.77 -18.12 11.26
C LYS A 38 -3.56 -18.97 12.51
N PRO A 39 -3.60 -18.41 13.74
CA PRO A 39 -3.54 -19.24 14.95
C PRO A 39 -4.76 -20.17 15.00
N ALA A 40 -4.51 -21.48 15.12
CA ALA A 40 -5.55 -22.50 15.24
C ALA A 40 -6.67 -22.42 14.17
N GLY A 41 -6.34 -21.94 12.97
CA GLY A 41 -7.27 -21.86 11.83
C GLY A 41 -8.14 -20.59 11.76
N GLN A 42 -8.09 -19.70 12.76
CA GLN A 42 -8.78 -18.41 12.71
C GLN A 42 -7.88 -17.34 12.09
N ILE A 43 -8.39 -16.55 11.14
CA ILE A 43 -7.62 -15.45 10.53
C ILE A 43 -7.58 -14.24 11.47
N THR A 44 -6.36 -13.78 11.73
CA THR A 44 -6.05 -12.51 12.41
C THR A 44 -5.06 -11.72 11.57
N PHE A 45 -4.88 -10.43 11.89
CA PHE A 45 -3.98 -9.55 11.15
C PHE A 45 -2.97 -8.91 12.09
N GLN A 46 -1.69 -9.20 11.92
CA GLN A 46 -0.62 -8.58 12.69
C GLN A 46 -0.11 -7.32 11.97
N LEU A 47 -0.24 -6.17 12.60
CA LEU A 47 0.30 -4.89 12.12
C LEU A 47 1.83 -4.86 12.28
N ASP A 48 2.49 -3.94 11.55
CA ASP A 48 3.95 -3.78 11.57
C ASP A 48 4.52 -3.39 12.95
N ASN A 49 3.68 -2.90 13.86
CA ASN A 49 4.02 -2.61 15.26
C ASN A 49 3.80 -3.82 16.20
N ASN A 50 3.60 -5.02 15.65
CA ASN A 50 3.29 -6.28 16.33
C ASN A 50 1.90 -6.37 16.99
N LYS A 51 1.04 -5.35 16.87
CA LYS A 51 -0.34 -5.44 17.34
C LYS A 51 -1.13 -6.44 16.48
N THR A 52 -1.80 -7.38 17.11
CA THR A 52 -2.70 -8.32 16.43
C THR A 52 -4.12 -7.79 16.46
N LEU A 53 -4.76 -7.70 15.31
CA LEU A 53 -6.16 -7.35 15.14
C LEU A 53 -6.99 -8.61 14.96
N ILE A 54 -8.11 -8.67 15.69
CA ILE A 54 -9.04 -9.80 15.69
C ILE A 54 -10.32 -9.36 14.96
N PRO A 55 -10.59 -9.89 13.76
CA PRO A 55 -11.84 -9.59 13.05
C PRO A 55 -13.05 -10.06 13.87
N ASN A 56 -14.05 -9.19 14.07
CA ASN A 56 -15.35 -9.62 14.62
C ASN A 56 -16.13 -10.47 13.59
N GLU A 57 -15.97 -10.13 12.31
CA GLU A 57 -16.46 -10.85 11.15
C GLU A 57 -15.42 -10.72 10.02
N LEU A 58 -15.31 -11.75 9.18
CA LEU A 58 -14.49 -11.72 7.98
C LEU A 58 -15.24 -12.45 6.86
N LYS A 59 -15.59 -11.71 5.81
CA LYS A 59 -16.32 -12.26 4.66
C LYS A 59 -15.35 -12.50 3.51
N ASP A 60 -15.44 -13.71 2.93
CA ASP A 60 -14.87 -14.06 1.63
C ASP A 60 -13.37 -13.79 1.42
N TYR A 61 -12.57 -13.83 2.50
CA TYR A 61 -11.11 -13.76 2.41
C TYR A 61 -10.46 -15.04 2.94
N PRO A 62 -10.03 -15.97 2.06
CA PRO A 62 -9.45 -17.22 2.49
C PRO A 62 -8.08 -17.01 3.17
N GLY A 63 -7.32 -15.99 2.73
CA GLY A 63 -5.99 -15.60 3.21
C GLY A 63 -4.94 -16.71 3.18
N LYS A 64 -3.66 -16.39 2.98
CA LYS A 64 -2.58 -17.36 3.25
C LYS A 64 -1.85 -16.91 4.50
N ASP A 65 -1.47 -17.86 5.36
CA ASP A 65 -0.64 -17.52 6.52
C ASP A 65 0.67 -16.88 6.03
N GLY A 66 1.06 -15.76 6.64
CA GLY A 66 2.21 -14.94 6.22
C GLY A 66 1.95 -14.00 5.03
N GLN A 67 0.77 -13.99 4.41
CA GLN A 67 0.44 -13.06 3.32
C GLN A 67 0.39 -11.62 3.82
N ARG A 68 1.09 -10.70 3.13
CA ARG A 68 0.97 -9.27 3.38
C ARG A 68 -0.30 -8.73 2.75
N VAL A 69 -1.01 -7.83 3.43
CA VAL A 69 -2.27 -7.25 2.97
C VAL A 69 -2.34 -5.76 3.25
N VAL A 70 -3.05 -5.04 2.38
CA VAL A 70 -3.60 -3.72 2.73
C VAL A 70 -4.92 -3.98 3.44
N LEU A 71 -5.01 -3.55 4.68
CA LEU A 71 -6.17 -3.77 5.54
C LEU A 71 -6.88 -2.44 5.78
N ASN A 72 -8.14 -2.33 5.35
CA ASN A 72 -9.04 -1.26 5.75
C ASN A 72 -9.95 -1.78 6.87
N TYR A 73 -9.88 -1.16 8.05
CA TYR A 73 -10.63 -1.61 9.21
C TYR A 73 -11.13 -0.46 10.09
N THR A 74 -12.20 -0.72 10.83
CA THR A 74 -12.74 0.19 11.84
C THR A 74 -12.49 -0.41 13.23
N PRO A 75 -11.76 0.26 14.12
CA PRO A 75 -11.56 -0.20 15.49
C PRO A 75 -12.89 -0.35 16.24
N LEU A 76 -13.06 -1.43 16.99
CA LEU A 76 -14.21 -1.64 17.86
C LEU A 76 -13.77 -1.53 19.33
N ARG A 77 -13.62 -2.65 20.04
CA ARG A 77 -13.22 -2.70 21.45
C ARG A 77 -11.95 -3.53 21.59
N GLY A 78 -10.93 -2.96 22.26
CA GLY A 78 -9.64 -3.62 22.43
C GLY A 78 -8.97 -3.88 21.07
N ASP A 79 -8.66 -5.14 20.81
CA ASP A 79 -8.04 -5.59 19.55
C ASP A 79 -9.06 -6.06 18.50
N THR A 80 -10.35 -6.05 18.86
CA THR A 80 -11.42 -6.41 17.92
C THR A 80 -11.65 -5.30 16.91
N VAL A 81 -11.77 -5.67 15.64
CA VAL A 81 -11.97 -4.74 14.52
C VAL A 81 -13.06 -5.23 13.58
N LYS A 82 -13.73 -4.30 12.90
CA LYS A 82 -14.54 -4.58 11.72
C LYS A 82 -13.68 -4.45 10.47
N ILE A 83 -13.59 -5.49 9.66
CA ILE A 83 -12.85 -5.45 8.39
C ILE A 83 -13.75 -4.86 7.31
N ASN A 84 -13.36 -3.71 6.77
CA ASN A 84 -14.07 -3.04 5.67
C ASN A 84 -13.60 -3.58 4.32
N SER A 85 -12.29 -3.79 4.17
CA SER A 85 -11.71 -4.50 3.04
C SER A 85 -10.33 -5.06 3.36
N VAL A 86 -9.94 -6.09 2.63
CA VAL A 86 -8.62 -6.70 2.69
C VAL A 86 -8.18 -7.00 1.26
N SER A 87 -6.92 -6.73 0.93
CA SER A 87 -6.37 -7.01 -0.39
C SER A 87 -4.92 -7.42 -0.28
N ASP A 88 -4.55 -8.49 -0.99
CA ASP A 88 -3.18 -9.01 -0.99
C ASP A 88 -2.21 -7.97 -1.56
N ILE A 89 -1.05 -7.89 -0.92
CA ILE A 89 0.12 -7.13 -1.35
C ILE A 89 1.08 -8.10 -2.05
N PHE A 90 1.72 -7.65 -3.13
CA PHE A 90 2.82 -8.42 -3.70
C PHE A 90 3.90 -8.64 -2.64
N THR A 91 4.17 -9.89 -2.29
CA THR A 91 5.18 -10.23 -1.29
C THR A 91 6.34 -10.93 -1.96
N GLY A 92 7.52 -10.31 -1.93
CA GLY A 92 8.74 -10.84 -2.52
C GLY A 92 9.85 -11.06 -1.49
N THR A 93 10.91 -11.72 -1.93
CA THR A 93 12.17 -11.81 -1.18
C THR A 93 13.27 -11.05 -1.92
N LEU A 94 14.33 -10.75 -1.18
CA LEU A 94 15.54 -10.21 -1.78
C LEU A 94 16.24 -11.26 -2.64
N GLN A 95 16.67 -10.87 -3.83
CA GLN A 95 17.47 -11.69 -4.74
C GLN A 95 18.87 -11.07 -4.87
N GLU A 96 19.88 -11.88 -5.17
CA GLU A 96 21.24 -11.36 -5.42
C GLU A 96 21.48 -11.19 -6.93
N SER A 97 22.22 -10.14 -7.32
CA SER A 97 22.63 -9.93 -8.70
C SER A 97 23.98 -9.22 -8.76
N SER A 98 24.88 -9.69 -9.62
CA SER A 98 26.13 -9.00 -9.97
C SER A 98 25.96 -8.05 -11.17
N ALA A 99 24.78 -8.04 -11.80
CA ALA A 99 24.50 -7.31 -13.04
C ALA A 99 23.29 -6.38 -12.87
N VAL A 100 23.27 -5.59 -11.79
CA VAL A 100 22.15 -4.69 -11.46
C VAL A 100 21.91 -3.60 -12.52
N THR A 101 22.93 -3.28 -13.34
CA THR A 101 22.81 -2.38 -14.49
C THR A 101 21.92 -2.93 -15.60
N ASN A 102 21.74 -4.25 -15.67
CA ASN A 102 20.95 -4.93 -16.71
C ASN A 102 19.49 -5.15 -16.27
N LEU A 103 19.11 -4.74 -15.06
CA LEU A 103 17.74 -4.87 -14.58
C LEU A 103 16.80 -4.00 -15.42
N ILE A 104 15.60 -4.52 -15.68
CA ILE A 104 14.52 -3.71 -16.24
C ILE A 104 14.06 -2.72 -15.15
N LYS A 105 14.02 -1.45 -15.51
CA LYS A 105 13.76 -0.33 -14.59
C LYS A 105 12.68 0.59 -15.18
N ASP A 106 11.56 0.02 -15.64
CA ASP A 106 10.44 0.85 -16.11
C ASP A 106 10.02 1.82 -14.99
N PRO A 107 9.90 3.12 -15.28
CA PRO A 107 9.78 4.13 -14.24
C PRO A 107 8.48 4.00 -13.47
N VAL A 108 8.55 4.26 -12.17
CA VAL A 108 7.38 4.34 -11.28
C VAL A 108 7.29 5.72 -10.65
N LYS A 109 6.11 6.08 -10.15
CA LYS A 109 5.94 7.23 -9.26
C LYS A 109 5.86 6.74 -7.82
N ILE A 110 6.72 7.28 -6.96
CA ILE A 110 6.82 6.85 -5.57
C ILE A 110 5.79 7.62 -4.74
N GLN A 111 4.94 6.90 -4.01
CA GLN A 111 3.99 7.48 -3.06
C GLN A 111 4.50 7.33 -1.62
N SER A 112 5.03 6.15 -1.27
CA SER A 112 5.62 5.91 0.05
C SER A 112 6.63 4.77 0.02
N VAL A 113 7.65 4.89 0.88
CA VAL A 113 8.72 3.91 1.11
C VAL A 113 9.01 3.89 2.60
N TRP A 114 8.95 2.72 3.24
CA TRP A 114 9.29 2.58 4.65
C TRP A 114 9.71 1.15 4.99
N VAL A 115 10.40 0.98 6.12
CA VAL A 115 10.67 -0.33 6.71
C VAL A 115 9.70 -0.57 7.87
N GLY A 116 9.04 -1.72 7.87
CA GLY A 116 8.04 -2.09 8.89
C GLY A 116 7.74 -3.59 8.85
N GLY A 117 7.55 -4.21 10.01
CA GLY A 117 7.24 -5.63 10.12
C GLY A 117 8.32 -6.58 9.58
N ASN A 118 9.58 -6.14 9.50
CA ASN A 118 10.71 -6.82 8.81
C ASN A 118 10.65 -6.81 7.27
N TYR A 119 9.85 -5.93 6.68
CA TYR A 119 9.73 -5.75 5.24
C TYR A 119 10.17 -4.35 4.81
N LEU A 120 10.72 -4.25 3.61
CA LEU A 120 10.67 -3.02 2.82
C LEU A 120 9.28 -2.92 2.21
N ASN A 121 8.53 -1.88 2.56
CA ASN A 121 7.18 -1.65 2.08
C ASN A 121 7.16 -0.48 1.08
N LEU A 122 6.44 -0.66 -0.01
CA LEU A 122 6.33 0.29 -1.12
C LEU A 122 4.87 0.54 -1.46
N ILE A 123 4.53 1.81 -1.61
CA ILE A 123 3.34 2.25 -2.35
C ILE A 123 3.84 3.03 -3.55
N LEU A 124 3.56 2.50 -4.73
CA LEU A 124 3.96 3.07 -6.01
C LEU A 124 2.73 3.33 -6.87
N GLU A 125 2.88 4.22 -7.84
CA GLU A 125 1.95 4.43 -8.95
C GLU A 125 2.63 3.98 -10.24
N ILE A 126 1.95 3.10 -10.98
CA ILE A 126 2.36 2.57 -12.27
C ILE A 126 1.30 2.93 -13.32
N GLU A 127 1.72 3.04 -14.57
CA GLU A 127 0.81 3.06 -15.71
C GLU A 127 0.42 1.61 -16.03
N TYR A 128 -0.88 1.32 -16.12
CA TYR A 128 -1.39 -0.04 -16.30
C TYR A 128 -2.57 -0.04 -17.28
N TYR A 129 -2.59 -1.03 -18.17
CA TYR A 129 -3.68 -1.32 -19.08
C TYR A 129 -4.24 -2.73 -18.83
N ASP A 130 -3.57 -3.79 -19.29
CA ASP A 130 -4.09 -5.16 -19.21
C ASP A 130 -3.07 -6.27 -18.96
N LYS A 131 -1.77 -6.04 -19.15
CA LYS A 131 -0.73 -7.05 -18.90
C LYS A 131 -0.20 -6.97 -17.47
N ALA A 132 0.05 -8.14 -16.88
CA ALA A 132 0.69 -8.21 -15.57
C ALA A 132 2.12 -7.67 -15.62
N HIS A 133 2.42 -6.72 -14.73
CA HIS A 133 3.77 -6.22 -14.52
C HIS A 133 4.57 -7.19 -13.65
N VAL A 134 5.89 -7.21 -13.84
CA VAL A 134 6.83 -8.03 -13.06
C VAL A 134 7.68 -7.10 -12.21
N ILE A 135 7.80 -7.40 -10.93
CA ILE A 135 8.62 -6.62 -9.99
C ILE A 135 9.54 -7.51 -9.18
N GLY A 136 10.65 -6.94 -8.71
CA GLY A 136 11.63 -7.63 -7.88
C GLY A 136 12.51 -6.66 -7.11
N LEU A 137 13.22 -7.19 -6.11
CA LEU A 137 14.20 -6.45 -5.33
C LEU A 137 15.53 -7.21 -5.37
N PHE A 138 16.58 -6.54 -5.83
CA PHE A 138 17.88 -7.16 -6.07
C PHE A 138 18.97 -6.48 -5.26
N ARG A 139 19.77 -7.25 -4.52
CA ARG A 139 21.00 -6.79 -3.87
C ARG A 139 22.13 -6.82 -4.88
N ASP A 140 22.82 -5.70 -5.00
CA ASP A 140 24.08 -5.64 -5.76
C ASP A 140 25.19 -6.37 -4.98
N THR A 141 25.70 -7.46 -5.55
CA THR A 141 26.80 -8.23 -4.95
C THR A 141 28.17 -7.64 -5.24
N GLN A 142 28.27 -6.68 -6.16
CA GLN A 142 29.50 -5.95 -6.47
C GLN A 142 29.66 -4.69 -5.61
N SER A 143 28.60 -4.25 -4.93
CA SER A 143 28.65 -3.09 -4.04
C SER A 143 29.28 -3.45 -2.69
N PRO A 144 30.19 -2.61 -2.16
CA PRO A 144 30.73 -2.78 -0.80
C PRO A 144 29.68 -2.47 0.28
N THR A 145 28.59 -1.79 -0.06
CA THR A 145 27.44 -1.51 0.81
C THR A 145 26.25 -2.39 0.46
N ILE A 146 25.22 -2.42 1.30
CA ILE A 146 23.97 -3.09 0.98
C ILE A 146 23.15 -2.15 0.07
N ASP A 147 23.32 -2.32 -1.23
CA ASP A 147 22.54 -1.58 -2.23
C ASP A 147 21.47 -2.49 -2.83
N LEU A 148 20.22 -2.07 -2.67
CA LEU A 148 19.04 -2.76 -3.15
C LEU A 148 18.46 -1.99 -4.34
N HIS A 149 18.19 -2.68 -5.44
CA HIS A 149 17.60 -2.11 -6.64
C HIS A 149 16.20 -2.70 -6.86
N PHE A 150 15.21 -1.82 -6.93
CA PHE A 150 13.87 -2.19 -7.35
C PHE A 150 13.84 -2.35 -8.87
N SER A 151 13.47 -3.54 -9.33
CA SER A 151 13.23 -3.83 -10.74
C SER A 151 11.73 -3.83 -11.00
N HIS A 152 11.34 -3.23 -12.12
CA HIS A 152 9.96 -3.17 -12.58
C HIS A 152 9.97 -3.29 -14.10
N SER A 153 9.20 -4.25 -14.60
CA SER A 153 8.93 -4.47 -16.01
C SER A 153 7.43 -4.36 -16.24
N ARG A 154 7.02 -3.48 -17.14
CA ARG A 154 5.65 -3.41 -17.65
C ARG A 154 5.32 -4.60 -18.54
N ASN A 155 6.28 -5.47 -18.87
CA ASN A 155 6.08 -6.61 -19.76
C ASN A 155 5.42 -6.22 -21.10
N ASN A 156 5.85 -5.10 -21.68
CA ASN A 156 5.27 -4.50 -22.88
C ASN A 156 3.75 -4.23 -22.76
N ASP A 157 3.23 -3.94 -21.57
CA ASP A 157 1.87 -3.42 -21.37
C ASP A 157 1.74 -2.06 -22.08
N PRO A 158 0.71 -1.80 -22.90
CA PRO A 158 0.52 -0.48 -23.50
C PRO A 158 0.30 0.63 -22.45
N PRO A 159 0.49 1.91 -22.82
CA PRO A 159 0.08 3.04 -22.00
C PRO A 159 -1.39 2.97 -21.59
N GLY A 160 -1.71 3.40 -20.37
CA GLY A 160 -2.99 3.12 -19.72
C GLY A 160 -3.33 4.09 -18.60
N TYR A 161 -4.08 3.63 -17.61
CA TYR A 161 -4.46 4.44 -16.45
C TYR A 161 -3.45 4.30 -15.32
N THR A 162 -3.41 5.27 -14.40
CA THR A 162 -2.57 5.18 -13.21
C THR A 162 -3.18 4.22 -12.20
N LYS A 163 -2.40 3.24 -11.76
CA LYS A 163 -2.79 2.23 -10.77
C LYS A 163 -1.81 2.20 -9.61
N LYS A 164 -2.32 2.06 -8.38
CA LYS A 164 -1.49 1.82 -7.21
C LYS A 164 -0.94 0.39 -7.22
N LEU A 165 0.35 0.28 -6.96
CA LEU A 165 1.07 -0.96 -6.75
C LEU A 165 1.54 -0.99 -5.29
N TYR A 166 1.07 -1.99 -4.55
CA TYR A 166 1.51 -2.28 -3.18
C TYR A 166 2.49 -3.44 -3.22
N ALA A 167 3.67 -3.27 -2.63
CA ALA A 167 4.66 -4.33 -2.53
C ALA A 167 5.34 -4.36 -1.16
N SER A 168 5.64 -5.56 -0.67
CA SER A 168 6.44 -5.82 0.52
C SER A 168 7.54 -6.81 0.17
N PHE A 169 8.79 -6.47 0.48
CA PHE A 169 9.94 -7.38 0.29
C PHE A 169 10.53 -7.75 1.64
N SER A 170 10.64 -9.05 1.93
CA SER A 170 11.25 -9.52 3.17
C SER A 170 12.72 -9.10 3.23
N LEU A 171 13.11 -8.46 4.33
CA LEU A 171 14.49 -8.03 4.60
C LEU A 171 15.28 -9.03 5.45
N ALA A 172 14.72 -10.22 5.70
CA ALA A 172 15.35 -11.24 6.54
C ALA A 172 16.80 -11.57 6.12
N ALA A 173 17.09 -11.55 4.82
CA ALA A 173 18.41 -11.86 4.28
C ALA A 173 19.52 -10.85 4.62
N ILE A 174 19.17 -9.63 5.03
CA ILE A 174 20.15 -8.57 5.38
C ILE A 174 20.09 -8.16 6.85
N LYS A 175 19.15 -8.73 7.61
CA LYS A 175 19.05 -8.45 9.05
C LYS A 175 20.26 -8.95 9.79
N SER A 176 20.78 -8.13 10.70
CA SER A 176 21.86 -8.56 11.58
C SER A 176 21.37 -9.66 12.54
N PRO A 177 22.12 -10.76 12.73
CA PRO A 177 21.73 -11.83 13.65
C PRO A 177 21.58 -11.38 15.11
N ASN A 178 22.26 -10.30 15.50
CA ASN A 178 22.24 -9.75 16.86
C ASN A 178 21.17 -8.65 17.06
N GLY A 179 20.32 -8.39 16.05
CA GLY A 179 19.28 -7.35 16.10
C GLY A 179 19.81 -5.91 16.04
N SER A 180 21.09 -5.71 15.72
CA SER A 180 21.63 -4.37 15.43
C SER A 180 21.01 -3.82 14.15
N PRO A 181 20.75 -2.50 14.07
CA PRO A 181 20.29 -1.89 12.83
C PRO A 181 21.25 -2.16 11.68
N THR A 182 20.74 -2.72 10.58
CA THR A 182 21.47 -2.90 9.33
C THR A 182 21.05 -1.78 8.36
N PRO A 183 21.93 -0.80 8.06
CA PRO A 183 21.66 0.22 7.05
C PRO A 183 21.75 -0.37 5.64
N PHE A 184 20.91 0.14 4.73
CA PHE A 184 20.94 -0.19 3.32
C PHE A 184 20.46 0.99 2.47
N ARG A 185 20.83 1.00 1.19
CA ARG A 185 20.35 1.97 0.21
C ARG A 185 19.36 1.31 -0.73
N LEU A 186 18.26 1.99 -1.02
CA LEU A 186 17.25 1.54 -1.97
C LEU A 186 17.23 2.46 -3.19
N HIS A 187 17.45 1.88 -4.36
CA HIS A 187 17.44 2.53 -5.66
C HIS A 187 16.14 2.22 -6.39
N ILE A 188 15.37 3.26 -6.75
CA ILE A 188 14.12 3.15 -7.50
C ILE A 188 14.18 4.09 -8.71
N ASN A 189 13.94 3.57 -9.91
CA ASN A 189 13.87 4.42 -11.10
C ASN A 189 12.53 5.14 -11.21
N THR A 190 12.56 6.46 -11.44
CA THR A 190 11.37 7.30 -11.66
C THR A 190 11.41 7.93 -13.05
N GLN A 191 10.32 8.59 -13.46
CA GLN A 191 10.26 9.24 -14.78
C GLN A 191 11.36 10.28 -15.02
N SER A 192 11.87 10.91 -13.95
CA SER A 192 12.90 11.96 -14.07
C SER A 192 14.32 11.45 -13.87
N SER A 193 14.50 10.51 -12.96
CA SER A 193 15.81 10.06 -12.47
C SER A 193 15.66 8.88 -11.51
N GLU A 194 16.78 8.20 -11.21
CA GLU A 194 16.83 7.26 -10.09
C GLU A 194 16.74 8.04 -8.76
N ARG A 195 15.96 7.52 -7.83
CA ARG A 195 15.85 8.00 -6.44
C ARG A 195 16.51 6.99 -5.51
N VAL A 196 17.29 7.50 -4.57
CA VAL A 196 17.99 6.70 -3.56
C VAL A 196 17.44 7.03 -2.19
N PHE A 197 17.07 6.00 -1.42
CA PHE A 197 16.64 6.12 -0.03
C PHE A 197 17.65 5.44 0.87
N GLU A 198 18.03 6.09 1.96
CA GLU A 198 18.83 5.49 3.03
C GLU A 198 17.88 5.02 4.12
N LEU A 199 17.92 3.72 4.43
CA LEU A 199 16.99 3.06 5.34
C LEU A 199 17.76 2.10 6.24
N GLU A 200 17.11 1.64 7.31
CA GLU A 200 17.64 0.61 8.19
C GLU A 200 16.58 -0.44 8.50
N VAL A 201 17.02 -1.69 8.68
CA VAL A 201 16.20 -2.77 9.26
C VAL A 201 16.80 -3.19 10.59
N LYS A 202 15.93 -3.39 11.58
CA LYS A 202 16.29 -3.89 12.92
C LYS A 202 15.86 -5.35 13.04
#